data_AF-A0AAD9JMQ0-F1
#
_entry.id   AF-A0AAD9JMQ0-F1
#
_cell.length_a   1.000
_cell.length_b   1.000
_cell.length_c   1.000
_cell.angle_alpha   90.00
_cell.angle_beta   90.00
_cell.angle_gamma   90.00
#
_symmetry.space_group_name_H-M   'P 1'
#
loop_
_entity.id
_entity.type
_entity.pdbx_description
1 polymer ?
#
loop_
_entity_poly.entity_id
_entity_poly.type
_entity_poly.pdbx_seq_one_letter_code
_entity_poly.pdbx_strand_id
1 'polypeptide(L)'
;MTWRFIIVLSVILASAAILIQNDGNSSRVLITTFHKVVDFMFNSHLYNKLKNGLFYLNIYGDNLKKDDTKLLPIVRYGNDRLFTKEELSYYKGVHDHDDNSPGLYLAILGQVYDVAKGDRHYGPGCAYHCFAGKVIGNFYDEKGQPTASVLEAKHSMEEAHLKKKTDDEHRQWFPPCNSAHTSEGGWVSCSDKSGGIKRDWVGVPRKYHIPGKPTPRCVCVRTTGPPYDDPDSDLNHGDLDNPHLEEYQGCDPMAQFCKIS
;
A
#
# COMPACT_ATOMS: atom_id res chain seq x y z
N MET A 1 -2.48 6.58 -27.46
CA MET A 1 -1.11 7.01 -27.16
C MET A 1 -0.51 7.55 -28.43
N THR A 2 -0.23 8.85 -28.51
CA THR A 2 0.39 9.44 -29.70
C THR A 2 1.87 9.04 -29.75
N TRP A 3 2.47 8.95 -30.94
CA TRP A 3 3.87 8.56 -31.16
C TRP A 3 4.88 9.38 -30.32
N ARG A 4 4.46 10.59 -29.94
CA ARG A 4 5.15 11.46 -28.97
C ARG A 4 5.37 10.81 -27.60
N PHE A 5 4.44 9.99 -27.10
CA PHE A 5 4.58 9.26 -25.84
C PHE A 5 5.63 8.15 -25.91
N ILE A 6 5.75 7.47 -27.05
CA ILE A 6 6.70 6.37 -27.24
C ILE A 6 8.13 6.93 -27.30
N ILE A 7 8.32 8.06 -28.00
CA ILE A 7 9.61 8.78 -28.03
C ILE A 7 10.00 9.29 -26.65
N VAL A 8 9.05 9.83 -25.89
CA VAL A 8 9.33 10.32 -24.53
C VAL A 8 9.70 9.16 -23.59
N LEU A 9 8.99 8.04 -23.67
CA LEU A 9 9.29 6.87 -22.84
C LEU A 9 10.63 6.22 -23.21
N SER A 10 10.97 6.13 -24.50
CA SER A 10 12.27 5.59 -24.94
C SER A 10 13.44 6.51 -24.59
N VAL A 11 13.27 7.84 -24.64
CA VAL A 11 14.26 8.81 -24.17
C VAL A 11 14.42 8.75 -22.64
N ILE A 12 13.35 8.55 -21.88
CA ILE A 12 13.40 8.39 -20.41
C ILE A 12 14.15 7.11 -20.03
N LEU A 13 13.87 5.99 -20.69
CA LEU A 13 14.55 4.71 -20.41
C LEU A 13 16.02 4.75 -20.82
N ALA A 14 16.35 5.38 -21.94
CA ALA A 14 17.73 5.56 -22.39
C ALA A 14 18.53 6.51 -21.47
N SER A 15 17.90 7.58 -20.97
CA SER A 15 18.52 8.48 -20.01
C SER A 15 18.73 7.82 -18.65
N ALA A 16 17.75 7.05 -18.16
CA ALA A 16 17.87 6.29 -16.92
C ALA A 16 18.99 5.25 -16.96
N ALA A 17 19.23 4.61 -18.12
CA ALA A 17 20.33 3.67 -18.31
C ALA A 17 21.72 4.35 -18.31
N ILE A 18 21.85 5.55 -18.89
CA ILE A 18 23.09 6.34 -18.88
C ILE A 18 23.40 6.88 -17.45
N LEU A 19 22.37 7.08 -16.63
CA LEU A 19 22.46 7.65 -15.28
C LEU A 19 22.86 6.66 -14.17
N ILE A 20 22.89 5.35 -14.44
CA ILE A 20 23.40 4.33 -13.48
C ILE A 20 24.94 4.35 -13.41
N GLN A 21 25.61 5.07 -14.32
CA GLN A 21 27.07 5.11 -14.44
C GLN A 21 27.76 6.36 -13.88
N ASN A 22 27.07 7.38 -13.33
CA ASN A 22 27.75 8.62 -12.92
C ASN A 22 27.23 9.29 -11.64
N ASP A 23 28.16 9.92 -10.95
CA ASP A 23 28.28 10.14 -9.50
C ASP A 23 27.32 11.15 -8.82
N GLY A 24 27.05 10.86 -7.53
CA GLY A 24 26.53 11.60 -6.37
C GLY A 24 25.76 12.93 -6.40
N ASN A 25 25.99 13.86 -7.33
CA ASN A 25 25.61 15.28 -7.11
C ASN A 25 24.59 15.86 -8.11
N SER A 26 24.15 15.08 -9.11
CA SER A 26 23.07 15.47 -10.04
C SER A 26 21.66 15.22 -9.50
N SER A 27 21.55 14.62 -8.31
CA SER A 27 20.35 14.00 -7.74
C SER A 27 19.20 14.97 -7.50
N ARG A 28 19.47 16.24 -7.11
CA ARG A 28 18.39 17.20 -6.77
C ARG A 28 17.69 17.79 -8.00
N VAL A 29 18.44 18.08 -9.06
CA VAL A 29 17.88 18.56 -10.34
C VAL A 29 17.20 17.40 -11.08
N LEU A 30 17.73 16.18 -10.93
CA LEU A 30 17.15 14.96 -11.50
C LEU A 30 15.84 14.54 -10.81
N ILE A 31 15.78 14.54 -9.47
CA ILE A 31 14.55 14.26 -8.71
C ILE A 31 13.47 15.30 -9.05
N THR A 32 13.82 16.58 -9.10
CA THR A 32 12.85 17.62 -9.47
C THR A 32 12.37 17.49 -10.92
N THR A 33 13.20 17.02 -11.84
CA THR A 33 12.80 16.75 -13.23
C THR A 33 11.92 15.50 -13.33
N PHE A 34 12.25 14.43 -12.62
CA PHE A 34 11.44 13.22 -12.53
C PHE A 34 10.06 13.51 -11.92
N HIS A 35 10.01 14.26 -10.81
CA HIS A 35 8.76 14.69 -10.20
C HIS A 35 7.92 15.56 -11.14
N LYS A 36 8.52 16.46 -11.93
CA LYS A 36 7.78 17.26 -12.92
C LYS A 36 7.22 16.43 -14.07
N VAL A 37 7.93 15.38 -14.49
CA VAL A 37 7.46 14.45 -15.55
C VAL A 37 6.36 13.54 -15.03
N VAL A 38 6.50 13.04 -13.79
CA VAL A 38 5.46 12.35 -13.02
C VAL A 38 4.25 13.28 -12.90
N ASP A 39 4.39 14.47 -12.35
CA ASP A 39 3.31 15.44 -12.19
C ASP A 39 2.64 15.80 -13.52
N PHE A 40 3.39 15.89 -14.63
CA PHE A 40 2.84 16.10 -15.97
C PHE A 40 2.02 14.90 -16.47
N MET A 41 2.49 13.67 -16.21
CA MET A 41 1.74 12.44 -16.53
C MET A 41 0.49 12.28 -15.65
N PHE A 42 0.60 12.65 -14.36
CA PHE A 42 -0.43 12.50 -13.34
C PHE A 42 -1.42 13.69 -13.24
N ASN A 43 -1.14 14.85 -13.88
CA ASN A 43 -2.11 15.96 -14.05
C ASN A 43 -2.99 15.83 -15.31
N SER A 44 -2.84 14.77 -16.09
CA SER A 44 -3.72 14.53 -17.23
C SER A 44 -5.07 13.98 -16.75
N HIS A 45 -6.15 14.36 -17.44
CA HIS A 45 -7.54 13.90 -17.21
C HIS A 45 -7.68 12.35 -17.21
N LEU A 46 -6.64 11.63 -17.64
CA LEU A 46 -6.51 10.17 -17.60
C LEU A 46 -6.24 9.63 -16.20
N TYR A 47 -5.46 10.33 -15.36
CA TYR A 47 -5.22 9.92 -13.97
C TYR A 47 -6.49 9.98 -13.14
N ASN A 48 -7.31 11.03 -13.31
CA ASN A 48 -8.62 11.07 -12.65
C ASN A 48 -9.57 9.97 -13.16
N LYS A 49 -9.39 9.51 -14.41
CA LYS A 49 -10.13 8.36 -14.97
C LYS A 49 -9.66 7.02 -14.41
N LEU A 50 -8.38 6.89 -14.07
CA LEU A 50 -7.78 5.71 -13.41
C LEU A 50 -8.03 5.71 -11.88
N LYS A 51 -8.02 6.89 -11.25
CA LYS A 51 -8.22 7.09 -9.80
C LYS A 51 -9.68 6.92 -9.38
N ASN A 52 -10.63 7.26 -10.24
CA ASN A 52 -12.06 7.09 -9.98
C ASN A 52 -12.56 5.66 -10.23
N GLY A 53 -11.69 4.76 -10.74
CA GLY A 53 -11.91 3.32 -10.73
C GLY A 53 -11.34 2.72 -9.45
N LEU A 54 -12.07 2.84 -8.33
CA LEU A 54 -11.81 2.03 -7.15
C LEU A 54 -11.77 0.55 -7.58
N PHE A 55 -10.69 -0.17 -7.27
CA PHE A 55 -10.72 -1.28 -6.32
C PHE A 55 -9.30 -1.81 -6.08
N TYR A 56 -8.89 -1.70 -4.82
CA TYR A 56 -7.89 -2.57 -4.23
C TYR A 56 -8.37 -4.02 -4.39
N LEU A 57 -7.62 -4.86 -5.10
CA LEU A 57 -7.83 -6.30 -4.99
C LEU A 57 -7.20 -6.75 -3.67
N ASN A 58 -8.09 -6.94 -2.69
CA ASN A 58 -7.89 -7.78 -1.53
C ASN A 58 -7.28 -9.12 -1.98
N ILE A 59 -6.02 -9.34 -1.64
CA ILE A 59 -5.46 -10.69 -1.54
C ILE A 59 -5.27 -10.92 -0.06
N TYR A 60 -6.32 -11.45 0.58
CA TYR A 60 -6.33 -12.48 1.64
C TYR A 60 -7.71 -12.50 2.31
N GLY A 61 -8.29 -13.69 2.47
CA GLY A 61 -9.57 -13.89 3.17
C GLY A 61 -10.27 -15.22 2.86
N ASP A 62 -9.64 -16.31 3.26
CA ASP A 62 -10.20 -17.53 3.89
C ASP A 62 -11.21 -18.47 3.19
N ASN A 63 -10.86 -19.76 3.33
CA ASN A 63 -11.69 -20.97 3.27
C ASN A 63 -12.14 -21.50 1.89
N LEU A 64 -11.21 -22.05 1.12
CA LEU A 64 -11.56 -23.13 0.19
C LEU A 64 -11.20 -24.47 0.81
N LYS A 65 -12.25 -25.17 1.29
CA LYS A 65 -12.15 -26.59 1.65
C LYS A 65 -11.83 -27.40 0.39
N LYS A 66 -10.95 -28.37 0.63
CA LYS A 66 -10.51 -29.48 -0.20
C LYS A 66 -11.71 -30.27 -0.76
N ASP A 67 -11.93 -30.19 -2.07
CA ASP A 67 -12.18 -31.38 -2.90
C ASP A 67 -12.16 -31.08 -4.41
N ASP A 68 -11.48 -31.99 -5.11
CA ASP A 68 -11.65 -32.41 -6.50
C ASP A 68 -11.57 -31.42 -7.67
N THR A 69 -10.38 -31.46 -8.30
CA THR A 69 -10.21 -31.81 -9.73
C THR A 69 -11.50 -31.93 -10.55
N LYS A 70 -11.85 -30.87 -11.29
CA LYS A 70 -12.38 -30.91 -12.66
C LYS A 70 -12.50 -29.48 -13.19
N LEU A 71 -11.73 -29.21 -14.26
CA LEU A 71 -11.89 -28.16 -15.28
C LEU A 71 -12.81 -26.99 -14.87
N LEU A 72 -12.24 -25.84 -14.49
CA LEU A 72 -13.07 -24.69 -14.15
C LEU A 72 -13.25 -23.71 -15.32
N PRO A 73 -14.53 -23.41 -15.69
CA PRO A 73 -14.90 -22.33 -16.57
C PRO A 73 -14.68 -20.98 -15.86
N ILE A 74 -14.50 -19.92 -16.65
CA ILE A 74 -14.36 -18.49 -16.29
C ILE A 74 -14.82 -18.17 -14.86
N VAL A 75 -13.88 -17.87 -13.95
CA VAL A 75 -14.18 -17.35 -12.61
C VAL A 75 -14.47 -15.85 -12.73
N ARG A 76 -15.67 -15.40 -12.37
CA ARG A 76 -16.03 -13.97 -12.29
C ARG A 76 -15.92 -13.49 -10.85
N TYR A 77 -15.22 -12.37 -10.62
CA TYR A 77 -15.21 -11.68 -9.33
C TYR A 77 -15.98 -10.35 -9.50
N GLY A 78 -17.22 -10.30 -9.02
CA GLY A 78 -18.13 -9.19 -9.34
C GLY A 78 -18.47 -9.15 -10.85
N ASN A 79 -18.39 -7.95 -11.46
CA ASN A 79 -18.57 -7.76 -12.91
C ASN A 79 -17.27 -8.00 -13.72
N ASP A 80 -16.14 -8.25 -13.05
CA ASP A 80 -14.85 -8.36 -13.70
C ASP A 80 -14.56 -9.81 -14.12
N ARG A 81 -14.09 -9.96 -15.36
CA ARG A 81 -13.66 -11.25 -15.92
C ARG A 81 -12.21 -11.52 -15.54
N LEU A 82 -11.97 -12.65 -14.88
CA LEU A 82 -10.61 -13.14 -14.63
C LEU A 82 -10.17 -14.02 -15.80
N PHE A 83 -8.90 -13.92 -16.16
CA PHE A 83 -8.26 -14.76 -17.17
C PHE A 83 -7.25 -15.66 -16.49
N THR A 84 -7.29 -16.96 -16.79
CA THR A 84 -6.13 -17.81 -16.50
C THR A 84 -5.01 -17.48 -17.47
N LYS A 85 -3.79 -17.93 -17.15
CA LYS A 85 -2.65 -17.76 -18.04
C LYS A 85 -2.87 -18.50 -19.36
N GLU A 86 -3.45 -19.70 -19.29
CA GLU A 86 -3.80 -20.53 -20.44
C GLU A 86 -4.87 -19.84 -21.29
N GLU A 87 -5.91 -19.30 -20.66
CA GLU A 87 -6.98 -18.56 -21.34
C GLU A 87 -6.44 -17.30 -22.01
N LEU A 88 -5.64 -16.50 -21.31
CA LEU A 88 -5.05 -15.28 -21.86
C LEU A 88 -4.15 -15.58 -23.07
N SER A 89 -3.51 -16.76 -23.11
CA SER A 89 -2.61 -17.15 -24.19
C SER A 89 -3.27 -17.28 -25.57
N TYR A 90 -4.60 -17.36 -25.63
CA TYR A 90 -5.37 -17.34 -26.87
C TYR A 90 -5.60 -15.91 -27.42
N TYR A 91 -5.47 -14.87 -26.59
CA TYR A 91 -5.77 -13.48 -26.94
C TYR A 91 -4.57 -12.73 -27.53
N LYS A 92 -4.01 -13.26 -28.63
CA LYS A 92 -2.81 -12.73 -29.29
C LYS A 92 -3.10 -11.86 -30.52
N GLY A 93 -4.37 -11.67 -30.88
CA GLY A 93 -4.74 -11.06 -32.15
C GLY A 93 -4.47 -11.98 -33.35
N VAL A 94 -4.93 -11.55 -34.52
CA VAL A 94 -4.85 -12.26 -35.81
C VAL A 94 -4.37 -11.28 -36.88
N HIS A 95 -3.77 -11.78 -37.95
CA HIS A 95 -3.13 -10.94 -38.99
C HIS A 95 -4.12 -10.11 -39.81
N ASP A 96 -5.38 -10.53 -39.86
CA ASP A 96 -6.47 -9.83 -40.54
C ASP A 96 -7.59 -9.61 -39.52
N HIS A 97 -8.37 -8.53 -39.65
CA HIS A 97 -9.57 -8.28 -38.83
C HIS A 97 -10.63 -9.36 -39.11
N ASP A 98 -10.35 -10.59 -38.67
CA ASP A 98 -11.27 -11.70 -38.62
C ASP A 98 -12.22 -11.44 -37.46
N ASP A 99 -13.51 -11.32 -37.78
CA ASP A 99 -14.59 -11.15 -36.80
C ASP A 99 -14.66 -12.32 -35.81
N ASN A 100 -13.98 -13.44 -36.11
CA ASN A 100 -13.85 -14.60 -35.23
C ASN A 100 -12.58 -14.58 -34.35
N SER A 101 -11.82 -13.48 -34.32
CA SER A 101 -10.67 -13.33 -33.43
C SER A 101 -11.10 -13.45 -31.96
N PRO A 102 -10.38 -14.24 -31.13
CA PRO A 102 -10.62 -14.25 -29.70
C PRO A 102 -10.35 -12.87 -29.07
N GLY A 103 -9.51 -12.04 -29.70
CA GLY A 103 -9.14 -10.70 -29.26
C GLY A 103 -7.63 -10.52 -29.12
N LEU A 104 -7.21 -9.29 -28.82
CA LEU A 104 -5.80 -8.93 -28.65
C LEU A 104 -5.60 -8.26 -27.29
N TYR A 105 -5.13 -9.03 -26.31
CA TYR A 105 -5.04 -8.58 -24.92
C TYR A 105 -3.60 -8.51 -24.42
N LEU A 106 -3.37 -7.62 -23.45
CA LEU A 106 -2.09 -7.40 -22.80
C LEU A 106 -2.26 -7.44 -21.28
N ALA A 107 -1.45 -8.23 -20.58
CA ALA A 107 -1.43 -8.22 -19.12
C ALA A 107 -0.27 -7.40 -18.57
N ILE A 108 -0.58 -6.44 -17.71
CA ILE A 108 0.42 -5.62 -17.00
C ILE A 108 0.05 -5.60 -15.52
N LEU A 109 0.99 -6.00 -14.65
CA LEU A 109 0.83 -6.01 -13.20
C LEU A 109 -0.41 -6.80 -12.70
N GLY A 110 -0.78 -7.87 -13.42
CA GLY A 110 -1.95 -8.69 -13.08
C GLY A 110 -3.29 -8.15 -13.58
N GLN A 111 -3.31 -7.03 -14.32
CA GLN A 111 -4.49 -6.52 -15.02
C GLN A 111 -4.43 -6.83 -16.51
N VAL A 112 -5.55 -7.24 -17.09
CA VAL A 112 -5.68 -7.56 -18.52
C VAL A 112 -6.38 -6.41 -19.24
N TYR A 113 -5.78 -5.94 -20.33
CA TYR A 113 -6.28 -4.83 -21.13
C TYR A 113 -6.58 -5.29 -22.55
N ASP A 114 -7.72 -4.85 -23.09
CA ASP A 114 -7.99 -4.92 -24.52
C ASP A 114 -7.15 -3.89 -25.27
N VAL A 115 -6.21 -4.38 -26.08
CA VAL A 115 -5.31 -3.56 -26.88
C VAL A 115 -5.55 -3.73 -28.37
N ALA A 116 -6.73 -4.20 -28.80
CA ALA A 116 -7.11 -4.33 -30.21
C ALA A 116 -6.95 -3.02 -31.00
N LYS A 117 -7.27 -1.87 -30.39
CA LYS A 117 -7.04 -0.54 -31.01
C LYS A 117 -5.55 -0.21 -31.22
N GLY A 118 -4.66 -0.93 -30.55
CA GLY A 118 -3.21 -0.82 -30.63
C GLY A 118 -2.56 -1.90 -31.51
N ASP A 119 -3.31 -2.55 -32.40
CA ASP A 119 -2.86 -3.67 -33.24
C ASP A 119 -1.56 -3.40 -34.02
N ARG A 120 -1.34 -2.16 -34.49
CA ARG A 120 -0.08 -1.76 -35.15
C ARG A 120 1.18 -1.89 -34.27
N HIS A 121 1.02 -2.13 -32.97
CA HIS A 121 2.10 -2.31 -32.01
C HIS A 121 2.11 -3.73 -31.42
N TYR A 122 0.94 -4.23 -31.02
CA TYR A 122 0.78 -5.50 -30.30
C TYR A 122 0.29 -6.66 -31.17
N GLY A 123 -0.18 -6.37 -32.39
CA GLY A 123 -0.70 -7.33 -33.34
C GLY A 123 0.38 -8.24 -33.94
N PRO A 124 -0.01 -9.37 -34.55
CA PRO A 124 0.95 -10.32 -35.12
C PRO A 124 1.95 -9.66 -36.08
N GLY A 125 3.23 -9.96 -35.90
CA GLY A 125 4.33 -9.40 -36.69
C GLY A 125 4.79 -7.99 -36.29
N CYS A 126 4.14 -7.35 -35.32
CA CYS A 126 4.53 -6.02 -34.81
C CYS A 126 5.52 -6.12 -33.64
N ALA A 127 6.23 -5.02 -33.36
CA ALA A 127 7.39 -4.99 -32.45
C ALA A 127 7.10 -5.43 -30.99
N TYR A 128 5.87 -5.23 -30.50
CA TYR A 128 5.49 -5.55 -29.11
C TYR A 128 4.54 -6.76 -29.03
N HIS A 129 4.39 -7.51 -30.11
CA HIS A 129 3.56 -8.73 -30.14
C HIS A 129 4.01 -9.79 -29.13
N CYS A 130 5.29 -9.79 -28.74
CA CYS A 130 5.83 -10.71 -27.75
C CYS A 130 5.14 -10.63 -26.38
N PHE A 131 4.42 -9.54 -26.08
CA PHE A 131 3.63 -9.36 -24.84
C PHE A 131 2.14 -9.73 -24.99
N ALA A 132 1.63 -9.92 -26.20
CA ALA A 132 0.23 -10.24 -26.43
C ALA A 132 -0.12 -11.61 -25.83
N GLY A 133 -1.25 -11.68 -25.13
CA GLY A 133 -1.75 -12.89 -24.49
C GLY A 133 -0.83 -13.48 -23.42
N LYS A 134 0.04 -12.67 -22.80
CA LYS A 134 1.09 -13.16 -21.91
C LYS A 134 1.17 -12.35 -20.62
N VAL A 135 1.44 -13.06 -19.52
CA VAL A 135 1.81 -12.48 -18.23
C VAL A 135 3.30 -12.77 -18.02
N ILE A 136 4.17 -12.04 -18.73
CA ILE A 136 5.63 -12.25 -18.68
C ILE A 136 6.30 -10.93 -18.30
N GLY A 137 7.21 -10.97 -17.32
CA GLY A 137 7.99 -9.81 -16.89
C GLY A 137 8.49 -9.96 -15.46
N ASN A 138 8.70 -8.83 -14.78
CA ASN A 138 9.25 -8.80 -13.41
C ASN A 138 8.45 -9.65 -12.40
N PHE A 139 7.18 -9.93 -12.67
CA PHE A 139 6.26 -10.55 -11.72
C PHE A 139 5.92 -12.01 -12.04
N TYR A 140 5.95 -12.40 -13.31
CA TYR A 140 5.60 -13.75 -13.75
C TYR A 140 6.52 -14.18 -14.90
N ASP A 141 6.92 -15.45 -14.92
CA ASP A 141 7.80 -16.00 -15.95
C ASP A 141 7.04 -16.47 -17.21
N GLU A 142 7.75 -17.03 -18.18
CA GLU A 142 7.16 -17.59 -19.41
C GLU A 142 6.16 -18.73 -19.15
N LYS A 143 6.29 -19.40 -18.00
CA LYS A 143 5.39 -20.44 -17.51
C LYS A 143 4.24 -19.85 -16.68
N GLY A 144 4.19 -18.53 -16.46
CA GLY A 144 3.17 -17.84 -15.67
C GLY A 144 3.32 -18.09 -14.17
N GLN A 145 4.48 -18.61 -13.76
CA GLN A 145 4.81 -18.84 -12.36
C GLN A 145 5.25 -17.53 -11.72
N PRO A 146 4.88 -17.25 -10.46
CA PRO A 146 5.34 -16.07 -9.74
C PRO A 146 6.87 -16.03 -9.69
N THR A 147 7.45 -14.87 -9.97
CA THR A 147 8.88 -14.63 -9.76
C THR A 147 9.17 -14.37 -8.28
N ALA A 148 10.45 -14.39 -7.91
CA ALA A 148 10.91 -13.99 -6.57
C ALA A 148 10.38 -12.59 -6.18
N SER A 149 10.30 -11.65 -7.13
CA SER A 149 9.82 -10.29 -6.87
C SER A 149 8.34 -10.23 -6.45
N VAL A 150 7.45 -11.07 -7.01
CA VAL A 150 6.06 -11.16 -6.53
C VAL A 150 6.00 -11.76 -5.14
N LEU A 151 6.79 -12.81 -4.90
CA LEU A 151 6.79 -13.49 -3.61
C LEU A 151 7.28 -12.57 -2.50
N GLU A 152 8.36 -11.82 -2.73
CA GLU A 152 8.90 -10.81 -1.80
C GLU A 152 7.89 -9.68 -1.55
N ALA A 153 7.27 -9.15 -2.61
CA ALA A 153 6.24 -8.12 -2.46
C ALA A 153 5.04 -8.62 -1.65
N LYS A 154 4.58 -9.86 -1.90
CA LYS A 154 3.50 -10.49 -1.13
C LYS A 154 3.87 -10.67 0.34
N HIS A 155 5.06 -11.17 0.62
CA HIS A 155 5.55 -11.34 1.99
C HIS A 155 5.60 -10.00 2.73
N SER A 156 6.17 -8.97 2.08
CA SER A 156 6.26 -7.62 2.65
C SER A 156 4.88 -7.02 2.94
N MET A 157 3.90 -7.27 2.07
CA MET A 157 2.51 -6.84 2.28
C MET A 157 1.84 -7.57 3.44
N GLU A 158 2.07 -8.88 3.57
CA GLU A 158 1.54 -9.68 4.67
C GLU A 158 2.12 -9.23 6.02
N GLU A 159 3.43 -9.02 6.09
CA GLU A 159 4.09 -8.45 7.26
C GLU A 159 3.58 -7.05 7.59
N ALA A 160 3.38 -6.19 6.58
CA ALA A 160 2.82 -4.86 6.78
C ALA A 160 1.38 -4.90 7.29
N HIS A 161 0.55 -5.83 6.80
CA HIS A 161 -0.82 -6.01 7.28
C HIS A 161 -0.85 -6.52 8.72
N LEU A 162 -0.01 -7.51 9.06
CA LEU A 162 0.08 -8.02 10.43
C LEU A 162 0.54 -6.91 11.38
N LYS A 163 1.58 -6.18 11.01
CA LYS A 163 2.08 -5.04 11.78
C LYS A 163 1.01 -3.97 11.98
N LYS A 164 0.27 -3.62 10.92
CA LYS A 164 -0.85 -2.67 11.02
C LYS A 164 -1.92 -3.16 11.99
N LYS A 165 -2.30 -4.44 11.92
CA LYS A 165 -3.29 -5.02 12.83
C LYS A 165 -2.83 -4.92 14.29
N THR A 166 -1.59 -5.29 14.58
CA THR A 166 -1.01 -5.18 15.93
C THR A 166 -0.90 -3.72 16.39
N ASP A 167 -0.49 -2.80 15.51
CA ASP A 167 -0.43 -1.36 15.80
C ASP A 167 -1.83 -0.80 16.10
N ASP A 168 -2.87 -1.23 15.35
CA ASP A 168 -4.26 -0.81 15.53
C ASP A 168 -4.85 -1.34 16.85
N GLU A 169 -4.54 -2.60 17.22
CA GLU A 169 -4.90 -3.18 18.53
C GLU A 169 -4.22 -2.44 19.69
N HIS A 170 -2.91 -2.20 19.58
CA HIS A 170 -2.15 -1.42 20.58
C HIS A 170 -2.69 0.01 20.72
N ARG A 171 -3.12 0.62 19.61
CA ARG A 171 -3.72 1.97 19.60
C ARG A 171 -5.03 2.04 20.39
N GLN A 172 -5.77 0.94 20.56
CA GLN A 172 -6.98 0.95 21.39
C GLN A 172 -6.65 1.11 22.87
N TRP A 173 -5.60 0.44 23.34
CA TRP A 173 -5.16 0.50 24.74
C TRP A 173 -4.33 1.77 25.04
N PHE A 174 -3.47 2.17 24.09
CA PHE A 174 -2.60 3.34 24.21
C PHE A 174 -2.86 4.35 23.09
N PRO A 175 -4.06 4.99 23.08
CA PRO A 175 -4.45 5.94 22.04
C PRO A 175 -3.56 7.19 22.10
N PRO A 176 -3.28 7.85 20.96
CA PRO A 176 -2.51 9.09 20.96
C PRO A 176 -3.17 10.20 21.77
N CYS A 177 -2.35 11.04 22.40
CA CYS A 177 -2.80 12.27 23.04
C CYS A 177 -3.35 13.28 22.04
N ASN A 178 -4.17 14.22 22.52
CA ASN A 178 -4.34 15.49 21.85
C ASN A 178 -3.07 16.32 22.06
N SER A 179 -2.68 17.12 21.07
CA SER A 179 -1.51 17.98 21.16
C SER A 179 -1.75 19.28 20.41
N ALA A 180 -1.28 20.40 20.95
CA ALA A 180 -1.16 21.63 20.19
C ALA A 180 0.17 22.32 20.47
N HIS A 181 0.56 23.18 19.53
CA HIS A 181 1.78 23.97 19.62
C HIS A 181 1.44 25.43 19.35
N THR A 182 1.93 26.31 20.21
CA THR A 182 1.72 27.76 20.16
C THR A 182 3.06 28.47 20.31
N SER A 183 3.09 29.79 20.12
CA SER A 183 4.28 30.61 20.39
C SER A 183 4.74 30.55 21.85
N GLU A 184 3.84 30.21 22.79
CA GLU A 184 4.12 30.11 24.23
C GLU A 184 4.51 28.68 24.66
N GLY A 185 4.57 27.76 23.69
CA GLY A 185 4.92 26.37 23.91
C GLY A 185 3.95 25.33 23.35
N GLY A 186 4.33 24.07 23.52
CA GLY A 186 3.51 22.90 23.25
C GLY A 186 2.81 22.38 24.50
N TRP A 187 1.66 21.73 24.28
CA TRP A 187 0.96 20.97 25.32
C TRP A 187 0.40 19.66 24.77
N VAL A 188 0.20 18.72 25.67
CA VAL A 188 -0.49 17.46 25.41
C VAL A 188 -1.64 17.28 26.41
N SER A 189 -2.72 16.67 25.97
CA SER A 189 -3.84 16.34 26.85
C SER A 189 -4.56 15.07 26.45
N CYS A 190 -5.29 14.53 27.42
CA CYS A 190 -6.17 13.39 27.26
C CYS A 190 -7.61 13.80 27.56
N SER A 191 -8.52 13.29 26.74
CA SER A 191 -9.97 13.45 26.87
C SER A 191 -10.66 12.14 26.49
N ASP A 192 -11.97 12.04 26.70
CA ASP A 192 -12.80 10.92 26.24
C ASP A 192 -12.74 10.70 24.71
N LYS A 193 -12.22 11.68 23.97
CA LYS A 193 -11.86 11.56 22.55
C LYS A 193 -10.44 12.06 22.27
N SER A 194 -9.48 11.16 22.13
CA SER A 194 -8.08 11.49 21.80
C SER A 194 -7.57 10.59 20.68
N GLY A 195 -6.73 11.13 19.78
CA GLY A 195 -6.19 10.36 18.66
C GLY A 195 -7.26 9.80 17.70
N GLY A 196 -8.44 10.42 17.64
CA GLY A 196 -9.58 9.96 16.83
C GLY A 196 -10.38 8.79 17.43
N ILE A 197 -10.03 8.34 18.65
CA ILE A 197 -10.71 7.22 19.34
C ILE A 197 -11.58 7.81 20.45
N LYS A 198 -12.88 7.45 20.45
CA LYS A 198 -13.83 7.78 21.51
C LYS A 198 -13.91 6.63 22.50
N ARG A 199 -13.90 6.95 23.79
CA ARG A 199 -13.80 6.02 24.92
C ARG A 199 -14.58 6.57 26.12
N ASP A 200 -14.81 5.72 27.11
CA ASP A 200 -15.55 6.01 28.35
C ASP A 200 -14.66 6.47 29.52
N TRP A 201 -13.34 6.47 29.32
CA TRP A 201 -12.34 6.99 30.26
C TRP A 201 -11.51 8.10 29.62
N VAL A 202 -10.90 8.96 30.46
CA VAL A 202 -10.06 10.08 30.02
C VAL A 202 -8.56 9.78 30.18
N GLY A 203 -8.16 9.28 31.34
CA GLY A 203 -6.77 8.92 31.60
C GLY A 203 -5.79 10.10 31.58
N VAL A 204 -4.50 9.80 31.52
CA VAL A 204 -3.42 10.78 31.65
C VAL A 204 -2.40 10.65 30.52
N PRO A 205 -1.74 11.75 30.08
CA PRO A 205 -0.72 11.68 29.06
C PRO A 205 0.59 11.08 29.61
N ARG A 206 1.18 10.17 28.85
CA ARG A 206 2.49 9.56 29.10
C ARG A 206 3.31 9.47 27.83
N LYS A 207 4.63 9.43 27.97
CA LYS A 207 5.55 9.08 26.88
C LYS A 207 5.64 7.56 26.81
N TYR A 208 5.32 6.98 25.65
CA TYR A 208 5.44 5.55 25.39
C TYR A 208 6.68 5.27 24.54
N HIS A 209 7.61 4.49 25.08
CA HIS A 209 8.85 4.08 24.43
C HIS A 209 8.64 2.81 23.61
N ILE A 210 8.75 2.93 22.29
CA ILE A 210 8.63 1.80 21.37
C ILE A 210 10.02 1.22 21.12
N PRO A 211 10.25 -0.09 21.34
CA PRO A 211 11.52 -0.73 21.01
C PRO A 211 11.97 -0.45 19.57
N GLY A 212 13.23 -0.02 19.39
CA GLY A 212 13.78 0.33 18.08
C GLY A 212 13.34 1.68 17.53
N LYS A 213 12.55 2.49 18.25
CA LYS A 213 12.27 3.88 17.91
C LYS A 213 13.07 4.82 18.80
N PRO A 214 13.75 5.84 18.22
CA PRO A 214 14.61 6.73 18.99
C PRO A 214 13.83 7.74 19.84
N THR A 215 12.57 7.99 19.52
CA THR A 215 11.73 8.97 20.21
C THR A 215 10.45 8.31 20.72
N PRO A 216 10.03 8.60 21.96
CA PRO A 216 8.75 8.15 22.46
C PRO A 216 7.59 8.93 21.81
N ARG A 217 6.40 8.34 21.82
CA ARG A 217 5.15 9.02 21.41
C ARG A 217 4.27 9.32 22.63
N CYS A 218 3.46 10.37 22.56
CA CYS A 218 2.47 10.62 23.61
C CYS A 218 1.29 9.64 23.50
N VAL A 219 0.88 9.05 24.61
CA VAL A 219 -0.29 8.18 24.73
C VAL A 219 -1.15 8.57 25.92
N CYS A 220 -2.46 8.37 25.81
CA CYS A 220 -3.36 8.43 26.96
C CYS A 220 -3.40 7.07 27.64
N VAL A 221 -3.23 7.07 28.97
CA VAL A 221 -3.12 5.87 29.79
C VAL A 221 -4.25 5.83 30.79
N ARG A 222 -4.94 4.69 30.89
CA ARG A 222 -6.04 4.51 31.84
C ARG A 222 -5.46 4.45 33.25
N THR A 223 -6.12 5.09 34.19
CA THR A 223 -5.66 5.20 35.60
C THR A 223 -6.47 4.34 36.56
N THR A 224 -7.43 3.56 36.05
CA THR A 224 -8.37 2.73 36.81
C THR A 224 -8.67 1.43 36.05
N GLY A 225 -9.23 0.45 36.74
CA GLY A 225 -9.46 -0.90 36.24
C GLY A 225 -8.19 -1.76 36.22
N PRO A 226 -8.32 -3.03 35.79
CA PRO A 226 -7.18 -3.91 35.59
C PRO A 226 -6.27 -3.40 34.45
N PRO A 227 -4.97 -3.76 34.47
CA PRO A 227 -4.06 -3.49 33.36
C PRO A 227 -4.44 -4.30 32.11
N TYR A 228 -4.10 -3.78 30.92
CA TYR A 228 -4.48 -4.41 29.65
C TYR A 228 -3.86 -5.80 29.42
N ASP A 229 -2.70 -6.07 30.01
CA ASP A 229 -1.95 -7.33 29.87
C ASP A 229 -2.29 -8.35 30.97
N ASP A 230 -3.00 -7.93 32.02
CA ASP A 230 -3.56 -8.81 33.05
C ASP A 230 -5.00 -8.38 33.41
N PRO A 231 -5.99 -8.69 32.55
CA PRO A 231 -7.39 -8.29 32.76
C PRO A 231 -8.04 -8.87 34.02
N ASP A 232 -7.48 -9.96 34.57
CA ASP A 232 -7.99 -10.64 35.76
C ASP A 232 -7.40 -10.07 37.07
N SER A 233 -6.52 -9.07 36.97
CA SER A 233 -5.92 -8.41 38.13
C SER A 233 -6.96 -7.70 38.99
N ASP A 234 -6.84 -7.82 40.31
CA ASP A 234 -7.62 -7.02 41.27
C ASP A 234 -7.10 -5.56 41.39
N LEU A 235 -6.03 -5.21 40.68
CA LEU A 235 -5.47 -3.87 40.66
C LEU A 235 -6.43 -2.89 39.98
N ASN A 236 -6.64 -1.73 40.60
CA ASN A 236 -7.49 -0.66 40.08
C ASN A 236 -6.66 0.57 39.66
N HIS A 237 -5.54 0.35 38.98
CA HIS A 237 -4.58 1.38 38.59
C HIS A 237 -4.45 1.54 37.06
N GLY A 238 -5.29 0.83 36.30
CA GLY A 238 -5.28 0.83 34.85
C GLY A 238 -3.94 0.38 34.29
N ASP A 239 -3.42 1.15 33.34
CA ASP A 239 -2.22 0.80 32.57
C ASP A 239 -0.97 1.57 33.01
N LEU A 240 -1.02 2.23 34.17
CA LEU A 240 0.04 3.13 34.64
C LEU A 240 1.37 2.43 34.93
N ASP A 241 1.33 1.15 35.27
CA ASP A 241 2.51 0.35 35.62
C ASP A 241 3.20 -0.30 34.41
N ASN A 242 2.77 0.04 33.18
CA ASN A 242 3.41 -0.48 31.97
C ASN A 242 4.88 0.01 31.86
N PRO A 243 5.86 -0.91 31.72
CA PRO A 243 7.29 -0.59 31.78
C PRO A 243 7.80 0.28 30.64
N HIS A 244 7.00 0.46 29.57
CA HIS A 244 7.34 1.33 28.44
C HIS A 244 6.87 2.77 28.63
N LEU A 245 6.23 3.10 29.76
CA LEU A 245 5.73 4.44 30.05
C LEU A 245 6.74 5.28 30.82
N GLU A 246 6.77 6.57 30.50
CA GLU A 246 7.50 7.60 31.24
C GLU A 246 6.58 8.82 31.44
N GLU A 247 6.64 9.40 32.63
CA GLU A 247 5.89 10.61 32.97
C GLU A 247 6.51 11.86 32.33
N TYR A 248 5.70 12.89 32.12
CA TYR A 248 6.22 14.19 31.70
C TYR A 248 6.78 14.95 32.90
N GLN A 249 8.03 15.39 32.81
CA GLN A 249 8.67 16.19 33.85
C GLN A 249 7.93 17.51 34.09
N GLY A 250 7.74 17.88 35.35
CA GLY A 250 7.08 19.14 35.73
C GLY A 250 5.56 19.14 35.61
N CYS A 251 4.95 18.00 35.30
CA CYS A 251 3.50 17.81 35.29
C CYS A 251 3.08 16.92 36.46
N ASP A 252 1.89 17.21 37.02
CA ASP A 252 1.27 16.32 37.99
C ASP A 252 1.03 14.94 37.32
N PRO A 253 1.48 13.83 37.93
CA PRO A 253 1.28 12.48 37.40
C PRO A 253 -0.18 12.19 37.02
N MET A 254 -1.15 12.72 37.76
CA MET A 254 -2.57 12.45 37.56
C MET A 254 -3.28 13.51 36.70
N ALA A 255 -2.57 14.52 36.21
CA ALA A 255 -3.16 15.55 35.37
C ALA A 255 -3.51 15.04 33.96
N GLN A 256 -4.69 15.42 33.48
CA GLN A 256 -5.14 15.12 32.12
C GLN A 256 -4.52 16.04 31.07
N PHE A 257 -3.79 17.08 31.50
CA PHE A 257 -3.14 18.09 30.67
C PHE A 257 -1.70 18.29 31.15
N CYS A 258 -0.77 18.44 30.21
CA CYS A 258 0.63 18.70 30.52
C CYS A 258 1.25 19.69 29.51
N LYS A 259 1.91 20.72 30.04
CA LYS A 259 2.72 21.67 29.26
C LYS A 259 4.12 21.09 29.08
N ILE A 260 4.63 21.04 27.84
CA ILE A 260 5.86 20.30 27.50
C ILE A 260 7.03 21.20 27.05
N SER A 261 6.89 22.51 27.24
CA SER A 261 7.88 23.54 26.89
C SER A 261 7.72 24.79 27.74
#